data_AF-A0A1B9YH24-F1
#
_entry.id   AF-A0A1B9YH24-F1
#
_cell.length_a   1.000
_cell.length_b   1.000
_cell.length_c   1.000
_cell.angle_alpha   90.00
_cell.angle_beta   90.00
_cell.angle_gamma   90.00
#
_symmetry.space_group_name_H-M   'P 1'
#
loop_
_entity.id
_entity.type
_entity.pdbx_description
1 polymer ?
#
loop_
_entity_poly.entity_id
_entity_poly.type
_entity_poly.pdbx_seq_one_letter_code
_entity_poly.pdbx_strand_id
1 'polypeptide(L)'
;MTDVRTPDAGVEFLDRLLERSERKPDRSRPASAAPEYDRLSTAQQVSRFHDQMAAAERFGAVELLRGKRDRSHLIERVRVRDPELLARHLGRPPAPATAQRVRNELLPVATAGEPWVVGLLDEMTARWTRNEPAYRLTAGQADAAKEFFTLLASISRQEAKGLDARTFSQKATNDTKAFDRHASRLAAVLGVQIGQPGAAADVVWAHIGLERFSHPVHLKGPIAVDGASGRVVDGRAKPFASIHPEMLSQLSVLVRPTAVLTIENYASFNRQVREIEDGSLVVYTGGFPAAGVIELLSKVLVTVPAEVPFLHWGDVDAGGLRIFRYLEENLPRGPRPHLMTKELAEKAGQPADPEPSLGSIARSESAIRNLADWLAFGSDVRHLEQEALEPRSVVPAADHGPG
;
A
#
# COMPACT_ATOMS: atom_id res chain seq x y z
N MET A 1 -27.80 -29.38 -9.56
CA MET A 1 -27.46 -28.07 -8.96
C MET A 1 -26.97 -28.37 -7.55
N THR A 2 -25.65 -28.36 -7.38
CA THR A 2 -24.97 -28.71 -6.13
C THR A 2 -25.31 -27.65 -5.10
N ASP A 3 -26.11 -28.05 -4.11
CA ASP A 3 -26.55 -27.21 -3.01
C ASP A 3 -25.31 -26.70 -2.27
N VAL A 4 -25.07 -25.40 -2.37
CA VAL A 4 -24.02 -24.71 -1.61
C VAL A 4 -24.44 -24.84 -0.16
N ARG A 5 -23.87 -25.82 0.53
CA ARG A 5 -24.16 -26.16 1.93
C ARG A 5 -24.17 -24.88 2.76
N THR A 6 -25.36 -24.38 3.08
CA THR A 6 -25.52 -23.41 4.16
C THR A 6 -24.90 -24.07 5.40
N PRO A 7 -23.88 -23.46 6.02
CA PRO A 7 -23.25 -24.02 7.20
C PRO A 7 -24.31 -24.27 8.27
N ASP A 8 -24.22 -25.44 8.89
CA ASP A 8 -25.23 -25.91 9.83
C ASP A 8 -25.17 -25.08 11.11
N ALA A 9 -26.26 -24.39 11.45
CA ALA A 9 -26.30 -23.40 12.52
C ALA A 9 -25.86 -23.96 13.89
N GLY A 10 -26.08 -25.26 14.16
CA GLY A 10 -25.61 -25.89 15.39
C GLY A 10 -24.10 -26.16 15.37
N VAL A 11 -23.53 -26.56 14.24
CA VAL A 11 -22.07 -26.70 14.05
C VAL A 11 -21.39 -25.34 14.23
N GLU A 12 -21.91 -24.28 13.59
CA GLU A 12 -21.38 -22.92 13.76
C GLU A 12 -21.47 -22.43 15.21
N PHE A 13 -22.56 -22.75 15.89
CA PHE A 13 -22.73 -22.37 17.29
C PHE A 13 -21.73 -23.08 18.20
N LEU A 14 -21.52 -24.38 18.01
CA LEU A 14 -20.52 -25.16 18.75
C LEU A 14 -19.09 -24.72 18.42
N ASP A 15 -18.80 -24.40 17.16
CA ASP A 15 -17.48 -23.92 16.77
C ASP A 15 -17.18 -22.53 17.37
N ARG A 16 -18.15 -21.61 17.37
CA ARG A 16 -18.03 -20.33 18.11
C ARG A 16 -17.76 -20.53 19.60
N LEU A 17 -18.36 -21.54 20.23
CA LEU A 17 -18.10 -21.89 21.62
C LEU A 17 -16.70 -22.46 21.84
N LEU A 18 -16.23 -23.31 20.92
CA LEU A 18 -14.87 -23.83 20.92
C LEU A 18 -13.84 -22.73 20.74
N GLU A 19 -13.98 -21.87 19.72
CA GLU A 19 -13.10 -20.72 19.47
C GLU A 19 -13.03 -19.80 20.69
N ARG A 20 -14.19 -19.57 21.33
CA ARG A 20 -14.23 -18.87 22.60
C ARG A 20 -13.33 -19.62 23.57
N SER A 21 -13.58 -20.88 23.89
CA SER A 21 -12.76 -21.63 24.85
C SER A 21 -11.26 -21.56 24.55
N GLU A 22 -10.86 -21.74 23.28
CA GLU A 22 -9.45 -21.69 22.83
C GLU A 22 -8.79 -20.32 23.07
N ARG A 23 -9.52 -19.20 22.88
CA ARG A 23 -8.98 -17.84 23.08
C ARG A 23 -8.62 -17.46 24.50
N LYS A 24 -9.22 -18.10 25.49
CA LYS A 24 -8.80 -17.92 26.89
C LYS A 24 -8.86 -19.30 27.54
N PRO A 25 -7.80 -20.09 27.57
CA PRO A 25 -7.85 -21.41 28.20
C PRO A 25 -8.08 -21.31 29.73
N ASP A 26 -7.50 -20.31 30.38
CA ASP A 26 -7.53 -20.14 31.85
C ASP A 26 -8.77 -19.41 32.40
N ARG A 27 -9.94 -19.62 31.78
CA ARG A 27 -11.18 -18.94 32.22
C ARG A 27 -11.59 -19.46 33.59
N SER A 28 -11.95 -18.54 34.48
CA SER A 28 -12.65 -18.91 35.73
C SER A 28 -14.02 -19.53 35.49
N ARG A 29 -14.66 -19.25 34.34
CA ARG A 29 -15.96 -19.82 33.94
C ARG A 29 -15.86 -20.44 32.54
N PRO A 30 -16.30 -21.69 32.35
CA PRO A 30 -16.28 -22.31 31.02
C PRO A 30 -17.07 -21.51 29.99
N ALA A 31 -16.62 -21.57 28.73
CA ALA A 31 -17.29 -20.88 27.63
C ALA A 31 -18.75 -21.33 27.55
N SER A 32 -19.67 -20.38 27.41
CA SER A 32 -21.08 -20.69 27.26
C SER A 32 -21.81 -19.62 26.46
N ALA A 33 -22.95 -19.99 25.87
CA ALA A 33 -23.80 -19.09 25.09
C ALA A 33 -25.25 -19.59 25.12
N ALA A 34 -26.19 -18.65 25.04
CA ALA A 34 -27.59 -18.97 24.80
C ALA A 34 -27.81 -19.17 23.29
N PRO A 35 -28.57 -20.19 22.87
CA PRO A 35 -28.98 -20.33 21.47
C PRO A 35 -29.80 -19.12 20.99
N GLU A 36 -29.53 -18.66 19.77
CA GLU A 36 -30.27 -17.55 19.14
C GLU A 36 -31.43 -18.13 18.32
N TYR A 37 -32.49 -18.59 18.99
CA TYR A 37 -33.62 -19.29 18.35
C TYR A 37 -34.31 -18.45 17.27
N ASP A 38 -34.31 -17.12 17.37
CA ASP A 38 -34.91 -16.22 16.37
C ASP A 38 -34.24 -16.34 14.98
N ARG A 39 -33.00 -16.87 14.92
CA ARG A 39 -32.29 -17.15 13.67
C ARG A 39 -32.60 -18.52 13.07
N LEU A 40 -33.34 -19.37 13.79
CA LEU A 40 -33.77 -20.70 13.36
C LEU A 40 -35.22 -20.63 12.88
N SER A 41 -35.41 -20.15 11.66
CA SER A 41 -36.72 -19.76 11.10
C SER A 41 -37.68 -20.93 10.84
N THR A 42 -37.21 -22.17 10.89
CA THR A 42 -38.02 -23.37 10.59
C THR A 42 -37.93 -24.41 11.69
N ALA A 43 -39.01 -25.18 11.89
CA ALA A 43 -39.04 -26.29 12.85
C ALA A 43 -37.95 -27.33 12.57
N GLN A 44 -37.60 -27.56 11.30
CA GLN A 44 -36.51 -28.46 10.90
C GLN A 44 -35.14 -27.95 11.35
N GLN A 45 -34.86 -26.65 11.20
CA GLN A 45 -33.62 -26.05 11.71
C GLN A 45 -33.52 -26.14 13.24
N VAL A 46 -34.64 -25.92 13.94
CA VAL A 46 -34.69 -26.07 15.40
C VAL A 46 -34.42 -27.51 15.82
N SER A 47 -35.08 -28.49 15.18
CA SER A 47 -34.86 -29.91 15.46
C SER A 47 -33.40 -30.30 15.23
N ARG A 48 -32.84 -29.94 14.08
CA ARG A 48 -31.45 -30.24 13.72
C ARG A 48 -30.46 -29.61 14.70
N PHE A 49 -30.70 -28.37 15.12
CA PHE A 49 -29.90 -27.70 16.14
C PHE A 49 -29.93 -28.47 17.47
N HIS A 50 -31.13 -28.87 17.92
CA HIS A 50 -31.30 -29.65 19.16
C HIS A 50 -30.60 -31.00 19.07
N ASP A 51 -30.73 -31.71 17.95
CA ASP A 51 -30.08 -33.00 17.71
C ASP A 51 -28.56 -32.88 17.80
N GLN A 52 -27.98 -31.81 17.26
CA GLN A 52 -26.55 -31.52 17.36
C GLN A 52 -26.11 -31.21 18.78
N MET A 53 -26.84 -30.37 19.50
CA MET A 53 -26.52 -30.08 20.89
C MET A 53 -26.59 -31.34 21.76
N ALA A 54 -27.62 -32.17 21.57
CA ALA A 54 -27.78 -33.44 22.26
C ALA A 54 -26.70 -34.45 21.88
N ALA A 55 -26.24 -34.46 20.63
CA ALA A 55 -25.10 -35.28 20.21
C ALA A 55 -23.80 -34.83 20.88
N ALA A 56 -23.54 -33.52 20.92
CA ALA A 56 -22.37 -32.97 21.60
C ALA A 56 -22.39 -33.22 23.12
N GLU A 57 -23.56 -33.15 23.76
CA GLU A 57 -23.74 -33.46 25.18
C GLU A 57 -23.50 -34.95 25.46
N ARG A 58 -24.07 -35.85 24.64
CA ARG A 58 -23.81 -37.29 24.72
C ARG A 58 -22.34 -37.64 24.50
N PHE A 59 -21.65 -36.88 23.66
CA PHE A 59 -20.21 -37.01 23.44
C PHE A 59 -19.37 -36.47 24.62
N GLY A 60 -20.01 -35.82 25.60
CA GLY A 60 -19.35 -35.25 26.79
C GLY A 60 -18.69 -33.90 26.56
N ALA A 61 -18.80 -33.32 25.36
CA ALA A 61 -18.17 -32.06 24.98
C ALA A 61 -18.81 -30.83 25.64
N VAL A 62 -20.13 -30.88 25.84
CA VAL A 62 -20.92 -29.75 26.36
C VAL A 62 -21.91 -30.22 27.43
N GLU A 63 -22.42 -29.26 28.21
CA GLU A 63 -23.54 -29.38 29.14
C GLU A 63 -24.69 -28.50 28.63
N LEU A 64 -25.90 -29.07 28.51
CA LEU A 64 -27.09 -28.33 28.13
C LEU A 64 -27.91 -27.91 29.35
N LEU A 65 -28.04 -26.61 29.54
CA LEU A 65 -28.91 -26.02 30.55
C LEU A 65 -30.26 -25.74 29.91
N ARG A 66 -31.28 -26.49 30.32
CA ARG A 66 -32.65 -26.40 29.82
C ARG A 66 -33.47 -25.38 30.60
N GLY A 67 -34.53 -24.88 29.96
CA GLY A 67 -35.45 -23.96 30.59
C GLY A 67 -36.30 -24.58 31.70
N LYS A 68 -36.93 -23.72 32.49
CA LYS A 68 -37.85 -24.15 33.56
C LYS A 68 -39.31 -24.08 33.10
N ARG A 69 -40.16 -24.93 33.69
CA ARG A 69 -41.62 -24.97 33.47
C ARG A 69 -41.98 -25.04 31.97
N ASP A 70 -42.75 -24.08 31.46
CA ASP A 70 -43.26 -24.04 30.09
C ASP A 70 -42.17 -23.98 29.02
N ARG A 71 -40.92 -23.64 29.40
CA ARG A 71 -39.75 -23.58 28.51
C ARG A 71 -38.80 -24.77 28.65
N SER A 72 -39.21 -25.85 29.32
CA SER A 72 -38.37 -27.05 29.55
C SER A 72 -37.87 -27.74 28.28
N HIS A 73 -38.60 -27.56 27.18
CA HIS A 73 -38.23 -28.08 25.87
C HIS A 73 -37.14 -27.25 25.16
N LEU A 74 -36.81 -26.05 25.64
CA LEU A 74 -35.78 -25.18 25.06
C LEU A 74 -34.45 -25.30 25.81
N ILE A 75 -33.35 -25.17 25.06
CA ILE A 75 -32.00 -25.04 25.61
C ILE A 75 -31.80 -23.56 25.95
N GLU A 76 -31.71 -23.22 27.23
CA GLU A 76 -31.41 -21.84 27.66
C GLU A 76 -29.94 -21.49 27.45
N ARG A 77 -29.05 -22.45 27.69
CA ARG A 77 -27.61 -22.21 27.56
C ARG A 77 -26.85 -23.49 27.30
N VAL A 78 -25.86 -23.41 26.42
CA VAL A 78 -24.88 -24.47 26.19
C VAL A 78 -23.57 -24.05 26.83
N ARG A 79 -22.99 -24.91 27.65
CA ARG A 79 -21.69 -24.69 28.31
C ARG A 79 -20.69 -25.72 27.81
N VAL A 80 -19.51 -25.27 27.39
CA VAL A 80 -18.40 -26.16 27.04
C VAL A 80 -17.93 -26.85 28.32
N ARG A 81 -17.91 -28.18 28.29
CA ARG A 81 -17.40 -29.01 29.39
C ARG A 81 -15.95 -29.40 29.13
N ASP A 82 -15.66 -29.83 27.91
CA ASP A 82 -14.33 -30.26 27.48
C ASP A 82 -14.07 -29.74 26.06
N PRO A 83 -13.15 -28.78 25.88
CA PRO A 83 -12.81 -28.22 24.58
C PRO A 83 -12.17 -29.23 23.62
N GLU A 84 -11.42 -30.22 24.12
CA GLU A 84 -10.80 -31.24 23.28
C GLU A 84 -11.83 -32.21 22.73
N LEU A 85 -12.77 -32.66 23.57
CA LEU A 85 -13.90 -33.47 23.13
C LEU A 85 -14.80 -32.68 22.17
N LEU A 86 -14.98 -31.38 22.39
CA LEU A 86 -15.72 -30.54 21.47
C LEU A 86 -15.05 -30.43 20.09
N ALA A 87 -13.73 -30.26 20.04
CA ALA A 87 -12.98 -30.26 18.79
C ALA A 87 -13.11 -31.60 18.05
N ARG A 88 -12.96 -32.73 18.77
CA ARG A 88 -13.16 -34.08 18.21
C ARG A 88 -14.58 -34.30 17.69
N HIS A 89 -15.59 -33.82 18.41
CA HIS A 89 -16.98 -33.87 17.97
C HIS A 89 -17.21 -33.09 16.67
N LEU A 90 -16.59 -31.91 16.54
CA LEU A 90 -16.63 -31.08 15.33
C LEU A 90 -15.74 -31.61 14.20
N GLY A 91 -14.98 -32.68 14.42
CA GLY A 91 -14.11 -33.27 13.42
C GLY A 91 -12.91 -32.40 13.03
N ARG A 92 -12.50 -31.45 13.89
CA ARG A 92 -11.34 -30.59 13.64
C ARG A 92 -10.28 -30.69 14.75
N PRO A 93 -9.00 -30.48 14.45
CA PRO A 93 -7.98 -30.39 15.49
C PRO A 93 -8.19 -29.16 16.38
N PRO A 94 -7.88 -29.25 17.69
CA PRO A 94 -7.80 -28.08 18.56
C PRO A 94 -6.77 -27.05 18.07
N ALA A 95 -6.94 -25.79 18.47
CA ALA A 95 -5.99 -24.73 18.15
C ALA A 95 -4.54 -25.04 18.59
N PRO A 96 -4.26 -25.58 19.80
CA PRO A 96 -2.91 -26.01 20.18
C PRO A 96 -2.31 -27.07 19.25
N ALA A 97 -3.09 -28.08 18.86
CA ALA A 97 -2.64 -29.14 17.97
C ALA A 97 -2.35 -28.59 16.56
N THR A 98 -3.20 -27.68 16.07
CA THR A 98 -3.01 -27.00 14.78
C THR A 98 -1.76 -26.12 14.80
N ALA A 99 -1.58 -25.33 15.86
CA ALA A 99 -0.42 -24.46 16.05
C ALA A 99 0.88 -25.28 16.09
N GLN A 100 0.91 -26.38 16.83
CA GLN A 100 2.09 -27.25 16.92
C GLN A 100 2.42 -27.92 15.59
N ARG A 101 1.41 -28.39 14.85
CA ARG A 101 1.60 -28.96 13.51
C ARG A 101 2.24 -27.93 12.57
N VAL A 102 1.68 -26.73 12.51
CA VAL A 102 2.22 -25.63 11.67
C VAL A 102 3.61 -25.23 12.14
N ARG A 103 3.86 -25.14 13.46
CA ARG A 103 5.21 -24.89 13.98
C ARG A 103 6.22 -25.93 13.49
N ASN A 104 5.87 -27.21 13.53
CA ASN A 104 6.75 -28.29 13.06
C ASN A 104 7.03 -28.17 11.54
N GLU A 105 6.05 -27.75 10.75
CA GLU A 105 6.21 -27.49 9.31
C GLU A 105 7.11 -26.27 9.04
N LEU A 106 7.01 -25.22 9.85
CA LEU A 106 7.75 -23.97 9.69
C LEU A 106 9.14 -23.99 10.32
N LEU A 107 9.37 -24.86 11.31
CA LEU A 107 10.62 -24.90 12.06
C LEU A 107 11.86 -25.07 11.15
N PRO A 108 11.91 -25.99 10.16
CA PRO A 108 13.05 -26.11 9.26
C PRO A 108 13.35 -24.81 8.49
N VAL A 109 12.31 -24.07 8.10
CA VAL A 109 12.44 -22.80 7.37
C VAL A 109 12.95 -21.70 8.29
N ALA A 110 12.40 -21.61 9.51
CA ALA A 110 12.85 -20.64 10.50
C ALA A 110 14.29 -20.88 10.94
N THR A 111 14.70 -22.14 11.14
CA THR A 111 16.07 -22.51 11.52
C THR A 111 17.10 -22.30 10.42
N ALA A 112 16.68 -22.09 9.17
CA ALA A 112 17.58 -21.69 8.11
C ALA A 112 18.04 -20.22 8.27
N GLY A 113 17.32 -19.39 9.02
CA GLY A 113 17.68 -18.00 9.31
C GLY A 113 18.46 -17.82 10.60
N GLU A 114 18.59 -16.57 11.03
CA GLU A 114 19.18 -16.20 12.33
C GLU A 114 18.30 -16.60 13.52
N PRO A 115 18.85 -16.77 14.74
CA PRO A 115 18.12 -17.27 15.91
C PRO A 115 16.83 -16.51 16.26
N TRP A 116 16.77 -15.20 15.98
CA TRP A 116 15.59 -14.39 16.26
C TRP A 116 14.37 -14.80 15.42
N VAL A 117 14.58 -15.42 14.25
CA VAL A 117 13.51 -15.93 13.38
C VAL A 117 12.78 -17.09 14.06
N VAL A 118 13.52 -17.96 14.77
CA VAL A 118 12.93 -19.03 15.58
C VAL A 118 12.19 -18.46 16.78
N GLY A 119 12.74 -17.44 17.44
CA GLY A 119 12.05 -16.72 18.52
C GLY A 119 10.71 -16.13 18.09
N LEU A 120 10.65 -15.57 16.87
CA LEU A 120 9.40 -15.10 16.26
C LEU A 120 8.42 -16.26 16.01
N LEU A 121 8.89 -17.40 15.53
CA LEU A 121 8.05 -18.59 15.34
C LEU A 121 7.44 -19.06 16.66
N ASP A 122 8.20 -19.04 17.75
CA ASP A 122 7.71 -19.41 19.08
C ASP A 122 6.66 -18.40 19.59
N GLU A 123 6.88 -17.10 19.39
CA GLU A 123 5.89 -16.06 19.70
C GLU A 123 4.58 -16.27 18.92
N MET A 124 4.69 -16.46 17.59
CA MET A 124 3.53 -16.69 16.73
C MET A 124 2.79 -17.97 17.13
N THR A 125 3.51 -19.04 17.48
CA THR A 125 2.92 -20.30 17.95
C THR A 125 2.17 -20.13 19.26
N ALA A 126 2.68 -19.35 20.21
CA ALA A 126 2.01 -19.08 21.47
C ALA A 126 0.66 -18.37 21.26
N ARG A 127 0.57 -17.46 20.29
CA ARG A 127 -0.69 -16.81 19.89
C ARG A 127 -1.64 -17.77 19.18
N TRP A 128 -1.13 -18.55 18.24
CA TRP A 128 -1.94 -19.54 17.49
C TRP A 128 -2.50 -20.64 18.38
N THR A 129 -1.79 -21.05 19.42
CA THR A 129 -2.28 -22.00 20.44
C THR A 129 -3.56 -21.52 21.11
N ARG A 130 -3.73 -20.19 21.19
CA ARG A 130 -4.93 -19.52 21.71
C ARG A 130 -5.90 -19.09 20.60
N ASN A 131 -5.77 -19.61 19.39
CA ASN A 131 -6.58 -19.21 18.24
C ASN A 131 -6.59 -17.68 18.00
N GLU A 132 -5.46 -17.02 18.27
CA GLU A 132 -5.24 -15.59 18.01
C GLU A 132 -4.38 -15.42 16.76
N PRO A 133 -4.70 -14.49 15.84
CA PRO A 133 -3.81 -14.18 14.73
C PRO A 133 -2.52 -13.53 15.23
N ALA A 134 -1.39 -13.85 14.61
CA ALA A 134 -0.10 -13.21 14.84
C ALA A 134 0.39 -12.60 13.51
N TYR A 135 0.78 -11.32 13.52
CA TYR A 135 1.17 -10.59 12.30
C TYR A 135 0.19 -10.77 11.13
N ARG A 136 -1.12 -10.73 11.41
CA ARG A 136 -2.21 -10.93 10.44
C ARG A 136 -2.15 -12.28 9.72
N LEU A 137 -1.63 -13.31 10.39
CA LEU A 137 -1.62 -14.71 9.97
C LEU A 137 -2.24 -15.58 11.07
N THR A 138 -3.06 -16.53 10.66
CA THR A 138 -3.62 -17.58 11.52
C THR A 138 -2.91 -18.91 11.24
N ALA A 139 -3.02 -19.88 12.15
CA ALA A 139 -2.50 -21.23 11.91
C ALA A 139 -3.20 -21.95 10.74
N GLY A 140 -4.37 -21.48 10.30
CA GLY A 140 -5.02 -21.98 9.07
C GLY A 140 -4.32 -21.55 7.77
N GLN A 141 -3.39 -20.61 7.83
CA GLN A 141 -2.69 -20.04 6.67
C GLN A 141 -1.24 -20.53 6.62
N ALA A 142 -1.03 -21.85 6.69
CA ALA A 142 0.29 -22.47 6.78
C ALA A 142 1.19 -22.11 5.59
N ASP A 143 0.68 -22.12 4.35
CA ASP A 143 1.46 -21.76 3.16
C ASP A 143 1.92 -20.30 3.17
N ALA A 144 1.04 -19.37 3.54
CA ALA A 144 1.38 -17.96 3.67
C ALA A 144 2.36 -17.72 4.83
N ALA A 145 2.24 -18.47 5.93
CA ALA A 145 3.22 -18.43 7.00
C ALA A 145 4.58 -18.97 6.54
N LYS A 146 4.60 -20.05 5.75
CA LYS A 146 5.84 -20.61 5.18
C LYS A 146 6.54 -19.63 4.26
N GLU A 147 5.80 -19.01 3.33
CA GLU A 147 6.33 -17.96 2.47
C GLU A 147 6.90 -16.79 3.27
N PHE A 148 6.18 -16.34 4.31
CA PHE A 148 6.63 -15.28 5.21
C PHE A 148 7.93 -15.63 5.95
N PHE A 149 8.02 -16.83 6.51
CA PHE A 149 9.22 -17.30 7.22
C PHE A 149 10.40 -17.54 6.26
N THR A 150 10.16 -17.96 5.02
CA THR A 150 11.21 -18.07 3.99
C THR A 150 11.82 -16.70 3.70
N LEU A 151 10.98 -15.67 3.50
CA LEU A 151 11.44 -14.30 3.28
C LEU A 151 12.22 -13.77 4.49
N LEU A 152 11.72 -13.96 5.71
CA LEU A 152 12.40 -13.53 6.94
C LEU A 152 13.74 -14.23 7.14
N ALA A 153 13.80 -15.55 6.90
CA ALA A 153 15.04 -16.31 7.01
C ALA A 153 16.10 -15.77 6.04
N SER A 154 15.74 -15.53 4.77
CA SER A 154 16.64 -14.91 3.79
C SER A 154 17.06 -13.48 4.15
N ILE A 155 16.13 -12.64 4.61
CA ILE A 155 16.45 -11.28 5.09
C ILE A 155 17.41 -11.33 6.27
N SER A 156 17.20 -12.26 7.21
CA SER A 156 18.06 -12.40 8.38
C SER A 156 19.51 -12.75 8.04
N ARG A 157 19.73 -13.48 6.93
CA ARG A 157 21.05 -13.80 6.36
C ARG A 157 21.61 -12.71 5.45
N GLN A 158 20.99 -11.53 5.41
CA GLN A 158 21.36 -10.39 4.57
C GLN A 158 21.28 -10.65 3.06
N GLU A 159 20.52 -11.67 2.61
CA GLU A 159 20.42 -12.03 1.20
C GLU A 159 19.59 -11.03 0.38
N ALA A 160 18.87 -10.12 1.03
CA ALA A 160 18.16 -9.01 0.39
C ALA A 160 19.08 -7.86 -0.04
N LYS A 161 20.30 -7.80 0.51
CA LYS A 161 21.23 -6.69 0.28
C LYS A 161 21.64 -6.61 -1.18
N GLY A 162 21.47 -5.43 -1.78
CA GLY A 162 21.85 -5.19 -3.17
C GLY A 162 20.85 -5.71 -4.20
N LEU A 163 19.62 -6.06 -3.79
CA LEU A 163 18.57 -6.57 -4.68
C LEU A 163 17.31 -5.72 -4.54
N ASP A 164 16.56 -5.57 -5.63
CA ASP A 164 15.18 -5.07 -5.54
C ASP A 164 14.24 -6.12 -4.96
N ALA A 165 13.07 -5.67 -4.51
CA ALA A 165 12.02 -6.49 -3.92
C ALA A 165 11.66 -7.72 -4.77
N ARG A 166 11.53 -7.58 -6.09
CA ARG A 166 11.09 -8.68 -6.97
C ARG A 166 12.21 -9.68 -7.21
N THR A 167 13.43 -9.22 -7.45
CA THR A 167 14.60 -10.11 -7.59
C THR A 167 14.88 -10.85 -6.28
N PHE A 168 14.83 -10.15 -5.15
CA PHE A 168 14.94 -10.77 -3.82
C PHE A 168 13.85 -11.83 -3.62
N SER A 169 12.59 -11.47 -3.86
CA SER A 169 11.44 -12.37 -3.73
C SER A 169 11.58 -13.62 -4.59
N GLN A 170 11.97 -13.45 -5.86
CA GLN A 170 12.21 -14.58 -6.76
C GLN A 170 13.31 -15.51 -6.25
N LYS A 171 14.43 -14.97 -5.76
CA LYS A 171 15.54 -15.78 -5.22
C LYS A 171 15.16 -16.52 -3.94
N ALA A 172 14.38 -15.86 -3.06
CA ALA A 172 14.01 -16.43 -1.77
C ALA A 172 12.89 -17.48 -1.89
N THR A 173 11.87 -17.25 -2.72
CA THR A 173 10.63 -18.03 -2.72
C THR A 173 10.25 -18.63 -4.07
N ASN A 174 10.98 -18.35 -5.14
CA ASN A 174 10.59 -18.60 -6.53
C ASN A 174 9.30 -17.90 -6.98
N ASP A 175 8.87 -16.85 -6.26
CA ASP A 175 7.73 -16.01 -6.63
C ASP A 175 8.09 -14.52 -6.53
N THR A 176 8.08 -13.82 -7.65
CA THR A 176 8.36 -12.36 -7.74
C THR A 176 7.45 -11.46 -6.91
N LYS A 177 6.25 -11.92 -6.50
CA LYS A 177 5.24 -11.14 -5.76
C LYS A 177 5.14 -11.50 -4.28
N ALA A 178 5.88 -12.49 -3.79
CA ALA A 178 5.81 -12.91 -2.40
C ALA A 178 6.17 -11.77 -1.43
N PHE A 179 7.21 -10.99 -1.74
CA PHE A 179 7.57 -9.82 -0.94
C PHE A 179 6.40 -8.82 -0.81
N ASP A 180 5.75 -8.46 -1.92
CA ASP A 180 4.64 -7.49 -1.92
C ASP A 180 3.45 -7.98 -1.07
N ARG A 181 3.11 -9.27 -1.15
CA ARG A 181 2.05 -9.89 -0.32
C ARG A 181 2.34 -9.81 1.18
N HIS A 182 3.61 -9.84 1.54
CA HIS A 182 4.07 -9.87 2.93
C HIS A 182 4.68 -8.56 3.42
N ALA A 183 4.79 -7.52 2.59
CA ALA A 183 5.47 -6.26 2.87
C ALA A 183 5.04 -5.63 4.20
N SER A 184 3.73 -5.53 4.45
CA SER A 184 3.22 -4.97 5.71
C SER A 184 3.57 -5.80 6.96
N ARG A 185 3.67 -7.13 6.83
CA ARG A 185 4.04 -8.04 7.93
C ARG A 185 5.53 -8.00 8.18
N LEU A 186 6.32 -8.00 7.10
CA LEU A 186 7.77 -7.88 7.11
C LEU A 186 8.18 -6.55 7.76
N ALA A 187 7.59 -5.43 7.34
CA ALA A 187 7.86 -4.12 7.93
C ALA A 187 7.56 -4.09 9.45
N ALA A 188 6.46 -4.71 9.88
CA ALA A 188 6.10 -4.77 11.30
C ALA A 188 7.11 -5.58 12.14
N VAL A 189 7.56 -6.74 11.65
CA VAL A 189 8.55 -7.58 12.36
C VAL A 189 9.92 -6.93 12.35
N LEU A 190 10.39 -6.51 11.17
CA LEU A 190 11.72 -5.96 10.99
C LEU A 190 11.87 -4.60 11.67
N GLY A 191 10.81 -3.78 11.71
CA GLY A 191 10.80 -2.54 12.48
C GLY A 191 11.12 -2.75 13.96
N VAL A 192 10.58 -3.81 14.58
CA VAL A 192 10.92 -4.18 15.96
C VAL A 192 12.38 -4.64 16.05
N GLN A 193 12.84 -5.49 15.11
CA GLN A 193 14.22 -6.01 15.12
C GLN A 193 15.29 -4.93 14.97
N ILE A 194 15.01 -3.87 14.21
CA ILE A 194 15.94 -2.75 14.00
C ILE A 194 15.79 -1.65 15.08
N GLY A 195 14.96 -1.88 16.10
CA GLY A 195 14.72 -0.91 17.19
C GLY A 195 13.88 0.30 16.79
N GLN A 196 13.15 0.23 15.67
CA GLN A 196 12.26 1.30 15.16
C GLN A 196 10.83 0.78 14.92
N PRO A 197 10.10 0.40 15.98
CA PRO A 197 8.75 -0.11 15.83
C PRO A 197 7.83 0.95 15.22
N GLY A 198 7.12 0.58 14.15
CA GLY A 198 6.22 1.49 13.44
C GLY A 198 6.91 2.43 12.44
N ALA A 199 8.21 2.25 12.18
CA ALA A 199 8.88 2.95 11.09
C ALA A 199 8.15 2.76 9.74
N ALA A 200 8.24 3.78 8.89
CA ALA A 200 7.76 3.68 7.53
C ALA A 200 8.51 2.56 6.78
N ALA A 201 7.81 1.87 5.88
CA ALA A 201 8.32 0.65 5.25
C ALA A 201 9.61 0.90 4.47
N ASP A 202 9.74 2.07 3.84
CA ASP A 202 10.95 2.53 3.13
C ASP A 202 12.19 2.59 4.04
N VAL A 203 12.06 3.06 5.28
CA VAL A 203 13.13 3.05 6.28
C VAL A 203 13.57 1.62 6.58
N VAL A 204 12.61 0.71 6.74
CA VAL A 204 12.89 -0.72 6.98
C VAL A 204 13.58 -1.36 5.79
N TRP A 205 13.12 -1.09 4.56
CA TRP A 205 13.69 -1.63 3.32
C TRP A 205 15.13 -1.16 3.11
N ALA A 206 15.40 0.12 3.36
CA ALA A 206 16.74 0.66 3.32
C ALA A 206 17.66 -0.02 4.35
N HIS A 207 17.16 -0.27 5.56
CA HIS A 207 17.94 -0.93 6.62
C HIS A 207 18.33 -2.37 6.27
N ILE A 208 17.44 -3.13 5.63
CA ILE A 208 17.76 -4.49 5.16
C ILE A 208 18.57 -4.52 3.85
N GLY A 209 18.93 -3.35 3.31
CA GLY A 209 19.75 -3.21 2.11
C GLY A 209 19.02 -3.50 0.80
N LEU A 210 17.68 -3.45 0.81
CA LEU A 210 16.88 -3.64 -0.40
C LEU A 210 17.06 -2.43 -1.33
N GLU A 211 17.52 -2.67 -2.54
CA GLU A 211 17.75 -1.60 -3.51
C GLU A 211 16.42 -1.08 -4.07
N ARG A 212 16.32 0.24 -4.15
CA ARG A 212 15.31 0.91 -4.96
C ARG A 212 16.01 1.37 -6.23
N PHE A 213 15.88 0.59 -7.30
CA PHE A 213 16.26 1.07 -8.63
C PHE A 213 15.38 2.25 -8.99
N SER A 214 15.93 3.45 -8.79
CA SER A 214 15.23 4.68 -9.05
C SER A 214 15.49 5.03 -10.50
N HIS A 215 14.44 5.15 -11.29
CA HIS A 215 14.59 5.49 -12.70
C HIS A 215 15.35 6.82 -12.85
N PRO A 216 16.27 6.94 -13.82
CA PRO A 216 16.93 8.21 -14.10
C PRO A 216 15.91 9.32 -14.38
N VAL A 217 16.18 10.52 -13.87
CA VAL A 217 15.35 11.69 -14.11
C VAL A 217 15.75 12.31 -15.45
N HIS A 218 14.81 12.40 -16.38
CA HIS A 218 15.02 13.05 -17.68
C HIS A 218 14.78 14.56 -17.57
N LEU A 219 15.70 15.35 -18.14
CA LEU A 219 15.65 16.80 -18.06
C LEU A 219 16.45 17.49 -19.16
N LYS A 220 16.11 18.74 -19.45
CA LYS A 220 16.94 19.67 -20.24
C LYS A 220 17.05 21.00 -19.51
N GLY A 221 18.26 21.50 -19.27
CA GLY A 221 18.44 22.80 -18.63
C GLY A 221 19.85 23.06 -18.13
N PRO A 222 20.09 24.23 -17.50
CA PRO A 222 21.41 24.67 -17.06
C PRO A 222 21.86 23.99 -15.76
N ILE A 223 21.91 22.67 -15.74
CA ILE A 223 22.44 21.88 -14.62
C ILE A 223 23.52 20.93 -15.09
N ALA A 224 24.40 20.52 -14.18
CA ALA A 224 25.42 19.53 -14.47
C ALA A 224 25.67 18.62 -13.28
N VAL A 225 26.24 17.46 -13.57
CA VAL A 225 26.87 16.58 -12.58
C VAL A 225 28.34 16.48 -12.93
N ASP A 226 29.20 16.86 -11.99
CA ASP A 226 30.64 16.72 -12.11
C ASP A 226 31.12 15.56 -11.22
N GLY A 227 31.92 14.65 -11.80
CA GLY A 227 32.58 13.56 -11.11
C GLY A 227 34.06 13.85 -10.88
N ALA A 228 34.80 12.87 -10.34
CA ALA A 228 36.22 13.03 -9.99
C ALA A 228 37.13 13.43 -11.17
N SER A 229 36.75 13.07 -12.40
CA SER A 229 37.51 13.32 -13.62
C SER A 229 36.92 14.42 -14.52
N GLY A 230 35.94 15.19 -14.03
CA GLY A 230 35.28 16.26 -14.80
C GLY A 230 33.77 16.03 -14.98
N ARG A 231 33.18 16.71 -15.98
CA ARG A 231 31.73 16.67 -16.22
C ARG A 231 31.27 15.29 -16.68
N VAL A 232 30.33 14.69 -15.94
CA VAL A 232 29.73 13.39 -16.26
C VAL A 232 28.38 13.59 -16.96
N VAL A 233 27.61 14.59 -16.55
CA VAL A 233 26.33 14.94 -17.18
C VAL A 233 26.27 16.43 -17.41
N ASP A 234 25.94 16.84 -18.65
CA ASP A 234 25.55 18.21 -18.98
C ASP A 234 24.05 18.22 -19.31
N GLY A 235 23.26 18.90 -18.47
CA GLY A 235 21.81 19.03 -18.63
C GLY A 235 21.38 19.77 -19.90
N ARG A 236 22.29 20.44 -20.61
CA ARG A 236 22.00 21.12 -21.87
C ARG A 236 22.16 20.22 -23.09
N ALA A 237 22.59 18.97 -22.90
CA ALA A 237 22.75 18.01 -23.98
C ALA A 237 21.43 17.84 -24.77
N LYS A 238 21.53 17.78 -26.10
CA LYS A 238 20.40 17.52 -27.00
C LYS A 238 20.26 16.01 -27.24
N PRO A 239 19.05 15.43 -27.20
CA PRO A 239 17.77 16.11 -27.01
C PRO A 239 17.47 16.51 -25.55
N PHE A 240 17.94 15.72 -24.59
CA PHE A 240 17.87 15.98 -23.15
C PHE A 240 18.90 15.07 -22.44
N ALA A 241 19.17 15.33 -21.17
CA ALA A 241 20.04 14.52 -20.32
C ALA A 241 19.23 13.65 -19.35
N SER A 242 19.88 12.63 -18.79
CA SER A 242 19.31 11.77 -17.74
C SER A 242 20.26 11.70 -16.56
N ILE A 243 19.75 11.92 -15.34
CA ILE A 243 20.53 11.88 -14.10
C ILE A 243 19.99 10.75 -13.23
N HIS A 244 20.84 9.76 -12.91
CA HIS A 244 20.48 8.73 -11.93
C HIS A 244 20.43 9.35 -10.52
N PRO A 245 19.48 8.98 -9.64
CA PRO A 245 19.36 9.60 -8.31
C PRO A 245 20.63 9.54 -7.45
N GLU A 246 21.47 8.52 -7.60
CA GLU A 246 22.78 8.43 -6.91
C GLU A 246 23.74 9.59 -7.26
N MET A 247 23.54 10.23 -8.41
CA MET A 247 24.35 11.35 -8.89
C MET A 247 23.87 12.71 -8.37
N LEU A 248 22.70 12.77 -7.70
CA LEU A 248 22.09 14.03 -7.27
C LEU A 248 22.94 14.76 -6.23
N SER A 249 23.73 14.04 -5.43
CA SER A 249 24.68 14.64 -4.47
C SER A 249 25.68 15.58 -5.15
N GLN A 250 26.11 15.25 -6.38
CA GLN A 250 27.09 16.00 -7.18
C GLN A 250 26.43 17.00 -8.17
N LEU A 251 25.10 17.07 -8.19
CA LEU A 251 24.37 18.00 -9.06
C LEU A 251 24.61 19.46 -8.67
N SER A 252 24.86 20.30 -9.67
CA SER A 252 24.97 21.75 -9.55
C SER A 252 24.13 22.48 -10.60
N VAL A 253 23.66 23.68 -10.27
CA VAL A 253 23.01 24.60 -11.21
C VAL A 253 24.08 25.49 -11.82
N LEU A 254 24.32 25.37 -13.13
CA LEU A 254 25.41 26.07 -13.84
C LEU A 254 25.14 27.57 -13.99
N VAL A 255 23.91 27.92 -14.35
CA VAL A 255 23.42 29.30 -14.41
C VAL A 255 21.97 29.32 -13.95
N ARG A 256 21.50 30.46 -13.48
CA ARG A 256 20.10 30.67 -13.11
C ARG A 256 19.19 30.33 -14.31
N PRO A 257 18.29 29.33 -14.21
CA PRO A 257 17.32 29.07 -15.25
C PRO A 257 16.27 30.19 -15.31
N THR A 258 15.71 30.41 -16.48
CA THR A 258 14.63 31.39 -16.68
C THR A 258 13.34 30.95 -15.98
N ALA A 259 13.08 29.65 -15.93
CA ALA A 259 12.06 29.00 -15.11
C ALA A 259 12.42 27.52 -14.87
N VAL A 260 11.76 26.90 -13.88
CA VAL A 260 11.73 25.45 -13.70
C VAL A 260 10.35 24.96 -14.19
N LEU A 261 10.31 24.09 -15.18
CA LEU A 261 9.08 23.52 -15.75
C LEU A 261 9.09 22.00 -15.54
N THR A 262 8.04 21.48 -14.93
CA THR A 262 7.78 20.03 -14.87
C THR A 262 6.74 19.65 -15.91
N ILE A 263 6.94 18.53 -16.59
CA ILE A 263 6.05 18.03 -17.64
C ILE A 263 5.71 16.57 -17.37
N GLU A 264 4.41 16.26 -17.36
CA GLU A 264 3.92 14.91 -17.07
C GLU A 264 4.10 13.95 -18.25
N ASN A 265 3.54 14.29 -19.41
CA ASN A 265 3.51 13.40 -20.57
C ASN A 265 4.84 13.43 -21.37
N TYR A 266 5.30 12.25 -21.78
CA TYR A 266 6.62 12.06 -22.41
C TYR A 266 6.72 12.66 -23.81
N ALA A 267 5.64 12.63 -24.59
CA ALA A 267 5.59 13.23 -25.92
C ALA A 267 5.72 14.75 -25.82
N SER A 268 4.92 15.42 -24.98
CA SER A 268 5.07 16.89 -24.85
C SER A 268 6.35 17.30 -24.13
N PHE A 269 6.92 16.46 -23.25
CA PHE A 269 8.30 16.69 -22.75
C PHE A 269 9.30 16.71 -23.91
N ASN A 270 9.27 15.69 -24.78
CA ASN A 270 10.15 15.61 -25.94
C ASN A 270 9.97 16.81 -26.88
N ARG A 271 8.73 17.23 -27.11
CA ARG A 271 8.42 18.41 -27.92
C ARG A 271 8.96 19.69 -27.27
N GLN A 272 8.69 19.93 -25.98
CA GLN A 272 9.18 21.10 -25.25
C GLN A 272 10.70 21.23 -25.33
N VAL A 273 11.44 20.16 -25.03
CA VAL A 273 12.91 20.22 -24.99
C VAL A 273 13.55 20.37 -26.38
N ARG A 274 12.81 20.07 -27.45
CA ARG A 274 13.28 20.17 -28.85
C ARG A 274 12.86 21.47 -29.53
N GLU A 275 11.65 21.93 -29.27
CA GLU A 275 11.02 23.07 -29.95
C GLU A 275 11.24 24.39 -29.20
N ILE A 276 11.44 24.34 -27.88
CA ILE A 276 11.60 25.54 -27.04
C ILE A 276 13.05 25.62 -26.50
N GLU A 277 13.66 26.79 -26.68
CA GLU A 277 15.02 27.09 -26.22
C GLU A 277 15.03 28.47 -25.55
N ASP A 278 14.49 28.53 -24.33
CA ASP A 278 14.29 29.75 -23.54
C ASP A 278 15.11 29.80 -22.24
N GLY A 279 16.07 28.86 -22.09
CA GLY A 279 16.93 28.77 -20.90
C GLY A 279 16.25 28.19 -19.66
N SER A 280 15.04 27.63 -19.79
CA SER A 280 14.36 26.93 -18.69
C SER A 280 15.06 25.62 -18.33
N LEU A 281 14.83 25.17 -17.10
CA LEU A 281 15.06 23.79 -16.69
C LEU A 281 13.75 23.02 -16.80
N VAL A 282 13.67 22.14 -17.79
CA VAL A 282 12.52 21.27 -18.05
C VAL A 282 12.80 19.89 -17.46
N VAL A 283 11.90 19.36 -16.63
CA VAL A 283 12.01 18.06 -15.96
C VAL A 283 10.79 17.20 -16.28
N TYR A 284 11.03 15.98 -16.73
CA TYR A 284 9.97 14.99 -16.96
C TYR A 284 9.56 14.30 -15.66
N THR A 285 8.27 14.18 -15.38
CA THR A 285 7.76 13.48 -14.19
C THR A 285 7.24 12.07 -14.49
N GLY A 286 6.60 11.84 -15.64
CA GLY A 286 6.08 10.53 -16.04
C GLY A 286 4.93 10.02 -15.16
N GLY A 287 3.95 10.89 -14.88
CA GLY A 287 2.89 10.67 -13.91
C GLY A 287 3.27 11.20 -12.52
N PHE A 288 2.85 10.50 -11.46
CA PHE A 288 3.23 10.85 -10.09
C PHE A 288 4.76 10.83 -9.91
N PRO A 289 5.37 11.96 -9.53
CA PRO A 289 6.82 12.08 -9.42
C PRO A 289 7.42 11.04 -8.47
N ALA A 290 8.38 10.26 -8.97
CA ALA A 290 9.16 9.35 -8.14
C ALA A 290 10.07 10.12 -7.15
N ALA A 291 10.54 9.44 -6.10
CA ALA A 291 11.40 10.04 -5.07
C ALA A 291 12.63 10.76 -5.67
N GLY A 292 13.28 10.20 -6.69
CA GLY A 292 14.41 10.85 -7.36
C GLY A 292 14.05 12.17 -8.08
N VAL A 293 12.83 12.28 -8.63
CA VAL A 293 12.33 13.53 -9.22
C VAL A 293 12.08 14.56 -8.11
N ILE A 294 11.46 14.16 -7.00
CA ILE A 294 11.23 15.04 -5.84
C ILE A 294 12.55 15.51 -5.23
N GLU A 295 13.55 14.64 -5.09
CA GLU A 295 14.87 15.00 -4.58
C GLU A 295 15.58 16.00 -5.51
N LEU A 296 15.59 15.73 -6.81
CA LEU A 296 16.16 16.66 -7.81
C LEU A 296 15.48 18.03 -7.75
N LEU A 297 14.15 18.06 -7.81
CA LEU A 297 13.37 19.30 -7.78
C LEU A 297 13.57 20.04 -6.44
N SER A 298 13.59 19.33 -5.31
CA SER A 298 13.83 19.94 -4.00
C SER A 298 15.20 20.62 -3.95
N LYS A 299 16.25 19.92 -4.40
CA LYS A 299 17.61 20.47 -4.44
C LYS A 299 17.69 21.70 -5.35
N VAL A 300 17.10 21.63 -6.55
CA VAL A 300 17.06 22.75 -7.49
C VAL A 300 16.28 23.94 -6.91
N LEU A 301 15.08 23.72 -6.38
CA LEU A 301 14.19 24.78 -5.90
C LEU A 301 14.72 25.50 -4.66
N VAL A 302 15.54 24.84 -3.84
CA VAL A 302 16.28 25.48 -2.73
C VAL A 302 17.48 26.30 -3.26
N THR A 303 18.09 25.85 -4.35
CA THR A 303 19.30 26.49 -4.92
C THR A 303 18.97 27.72 -5.77
N VAL A 304 17.87 27.69 -6.53
CA VAL A 304 17.50 28.81 -7.40
C VAL A 304 16.71 29.89 -6.63
N PRO A 305 16.86 31.18 -6.96
CA PRO A 305 16.09 32.25 -6.32
C PRO A 305 14.57 32.06 -6.44
N ALA A 306 13.82 32.52 -5.44
CA ALA A 306 12.36 32.36 -5.39
C ALA A 306 11.63 33.05 -6.55
N GLU A 307 12.25 34.07 -7.17
CA GLU A 307 11.69 34.78 -8.33
C GLU A 307 11.75 33.96 -9.62
N VAL A 308 12.59 32.91 -9.68
CA VAL A 308 12.55 31.97 -10.80
C VAL A 308 11.19 31.25 -10.75
N PRO A 309 10.34 31.36 -11.79
CA PRO A 309 9.05 30.69 -11.81
C PRO A 309 9.23 29.18 -11.71
N PHE A 310 8.40 28.53 -10.89
CA PHE A 310 8.23 27.08 -10.90
C PHE A 310 6.87 26.77 -11.50
N LEU A 311 6.84 25.94 -12.53
CA LEU A 311 5.69 25.66 -13.37
C LEU A 311 5.48 24.16 -13.52
N HIS A 312 4.22 23.77 -13.69
CA HIS A 312 3.84 22.41 -14.03
C HIS A 312 2.89 22.42 -15.22
N TRP A 313 3.15 21.53 -16.17
CA TRP A 313 2.26 21.21 -17.27
C TRP A 313 1.90 19.72 -17.16
N GLY A 314 0.60 19.49 -17.03
CA GLY A 314 -0.02 18.17 -17.04
C GLY A 314 -1.40 18.28 -17.70
N ASP A 315 -2.16 17.20 -17.68
CA ASP A 315 -3.51 17.17 -18.25
C ASP A 315 -4.48 18.00 -17.40
N VAL A 316 -5.49 18.61 -18.05
CA VAL A 316 -6.62 19.22 -17.35
C VAL A 316 -7.66 18.15 -17.10
N ASP A 317 -7.38 17.30 -16.13
CA ASP A 317 -8.27 16.23 -15.67
C ASP A 317 -8.02 15.90 -14.19
N ALA A 318 -8.67 14.85 -13.69
CA ALA A 318 -8.50 14.43 -12.30
C ALA A 318 -7.10 13.89 -11.96
N GLY A 319 -6.37 13.35 -12.94
CA GLY A 319 -5.03 12.81 -12.76
C GLY A 319 -4.01 13.93 -12.67
N GLY A 320 -3.97 14.79 -13.68
CA GLY A 320 -3.03 15.92 -13.78
C GLY A 320 -3.18 16.91 -12.62
N LEU A 321 -4.41 17.19 -12.17
CA LEU A 321 -4.61 18.05 -10.98
C LEU A 321 -4.13 17.40 -9.67
N ARG A 322 -4.21 16.07 -9.53
CA ARG A 322 -3.67 15.38 -8.35
C ARG A 322 -2.14 15.36 -8.37
N ILE A 323 -1.51 15.26 -9.54
CA ILE A 323 -0.05 15.36 -9.70
C ILE A 323 0.41 16.78 -9.37
N PHE A 324 -0.27 17.79 -9.89
CA PHE A 324 -0.01 19.19 -9.53
C PHE A 324 -0.08 19.39 -8.01
N ARG A 325 -1.14 18.87 -7.38
CA ARG A 325 -1.32 18.97 -5.93
C ARG A 325 -0.21 18.24 -5.16
N TYR A 326 0.19 17.05 -5.63
CA TYR A 326 1.30 16.31 -5.04
C TYR A 326 2.61 17.10 -5.08
N LEU A 327 2.90 17.80 -6.18
CA LEU A 327 4.06 18.69 -6.28
C LEU A 327 3.98 19.87 -5.29
N GLU A 328 2.81 20.48 -5.11
CA GLU A 328 2.62 21.55 -4.10
C GLU A 328 2.92 21.08 -2.67
N GLU A 329 2.53 19.85 -2.33
CA GLU A 329 2.63 19.32 -0.97
C GLU A 329 4.01 18.76 -0.62
N ASN A 330 4.79 18.33 -1.61
CA ASN A 330 6.04 17.59 -1.41
C ASN A 330 7.31 18.37 -1.79
N LEU A 331 7.19 19.63 -2.22
CA LEU A 331 8.32 20.47 -2.62
C LEU A 331 8.44 21.74 -1.76
N PRO A 332 9.63 22.35 -1.66
CA PRO A 332 9.86 23.55 -0.86
C PRO A 332 8.95 24.75 -1.23
N ARG A 333 8.46 24.79 -2.47
CA ARG A 333 7.46 25.74 -2.96
C ARG A 333 6.65 25.10 -4.09
N GLY A 334 5.37 25.46 -4.19
CA GLY A 334 4.45 24.91 -5.19
C GLY A 334 4.63 25.50 -6.60
N PRO A 335 4.30 24.74 -7.66
CA PRO A 335 4.31 25.24 -9.02
C PRO A 335 3.12 26.18 -9.29
N ARG A 336 3.18 26.91 -10.41
CA ARG A 336 2.01 27.53 -11.05
C ARG A 336 1.59 26.71 -12.27
N PRO A 337 0.29 26.69 -12.64
CA PRO A 337 -0.16 25.96 -13.83
C PRO A 337 0.40 26.60 -15.11
N HIS A 338 1.04 25.78 -15.96
CA HIS A 338 1.45 26.15 -17.31
C HIS A 338 0.57 25.40 -18.31
N LEU A 339 -0.15 26.14 -19.16
CA LEU A 339 -1.11 25.60 -20.13
C LEU A 339 -2.26 24.75 -19.54
N MET A 340 -2.43 24.79 -18.22
CA MET A 340 -3.53 24.16 -17.50
C MET A 340 -4.55 25.22 -17.07
N THR A 341 -5.41 25.63 -18.00
CA THR A 341 -6.42 26.67 -17.75
C THR A 341 -7.77 26.25 -18.28
N LYS A 342 -8.84 26.71 -17.63
CA LYS A 342 -10.21 26.46 -18.07
C LYS A 342 -10.44 26.90 -19.51
N GLU A 343 -9.92 28.08 -19.89
CA GLU A 343 -10.12 28.67 -21.22
C GLU A 343 -9.49 27.81 -22.33
N LEU A 344 -8.33 27.21 -22.05
CA LEU A 344 -7.70 26.26 -22.98
C LEU A 344 -8.49 24.96 -23.07
N ALA A 345 -9.03 24.46 -21.95
CA ALA A 345 -9.84 23.25 -21.93
C ALA A 345 -11.19 23.44 -22.64
N GLU A 346 -11.82 24.60 -22.50
CA GLU A 346 -13.03 24.96 -23.26
C GLU A 346 -12.76 25.02 -24.78
N LYS A 347 -11.58 25.52 -25.18
CA LYS A 347 -11.23 25.71 -26.59
C LYS A 347 -10.78 24.42 -27.29
N ALA A 348 -9.98 23.60 -26.63
CA ALA A 348 -9.30 22.45 -27.25
C ALA A 348 -9.60 21.10 -26.57
N GLY A 349 -10.31 21.12 -25.45
CA GLY A 349 -10.65 19.93 -24.69
C GLY A 349 -11.93 19.25 -25.17
N GLN A 350 -12.12 18.03 -24.69
CA GLN A 350 -13.28 17.18 -24.98
C GLN A 350 -14.28 17.25 -23.83
N PRO A 351 -15.60 17.23 -24.09
CA PRO A 351 -16.62 17.14 -23.05
C PRO A 351 -16.37 15.97 -22.09
N ALA A 352 -16.54 16.23 -20.79
CA ALA A 352 -16.34 15.26 -19.73
C ALA A 352 -17.40 15.43 -18.63
N ASP A 353 -17.61 14.38 -17.85
CA ASP A 353 -18.45 14.45 -16.66
C ASP A 353 -17.70 15.17 -15.53
N PRO A 354 -18.40 15.95 -14.67
CA PRO A 354 -17.79 16.52 -13.48
C PRO A 354 -17.19 15.45 -12.56
N GLU A 355 -16.11 15.78 -11.88
CA GLU A 355 -15.37 14.88 -10.99
C GLU A 355 -15.41 15.36 -9.52
N PRO A 356 -16.44 14.99 -8.74
CA PRO A 356 -16.62 15.48 -7.37
C PRO A 356 -15.45 15.17 -6.42
N SER A 357 -14.62 14.17 -6.72
CA SER A 357 -13.46 13.83 -5.89
C SER A 357 -12.39 14.93 -5.85
N LEU A 358 -12.39 15.85 -6.82
CA LEU A 358 -11.52 17.04 -6.85
C LEU A 358 -11.99 18.14 -5.88
N GLY A 359 -13.15 17.99 -5.23
CA GLY A 359 -13.67 18.98 -4.29
C GLY A 359 -12.75 19.28 -3.11
N SER A 360 -11.85 18.36 -2.74
CA SER A 360 -10.82 18.60 -1.72
C SER A 360 -9.78 19.63 -2.18
N ILE A 361 -9.33 19.56 -3.44
CA ILE A 361 -8.40 20.52 -4.05
C ILE A 361 -9.10 21.86 -4.26
N ALA A 362 -10.36 21.86 -4.70
CA ALA A 362 -11.17 23.07 -4.88
C ALA A 362 -11.31 23.91 -3.61
N ARG A 363 -11.39 23.25 -2.43
CA ARG A 363 -11.49 23.90 -1.12
C ARG A 363 -10.15 24.20 -0.45
N SER A 364 -9.04 24.02 -1.16
CA SER A 364 -7.69 24.28 -0.65
C SER A 364 -7.14 25.62 -1.13
N GLU A 365 -5.97 26.01 -0.60
CA GLU A 365 -5.20 27.17 -1.08
C GLU A 365 -4.32 26.84 -2.30
N SER A 366 -4.66 25.78 -3.05
CA SER A 366 -3.93 25.37 -4.25
C SER A 366 -4.02 26.42 -5.37
N ALA A 367 -2.93 26.58 -6.13
CA ALA A 367 -2.90 27.48 -7.29
C ALA A 367 -3.90 27.07 -8.39
N ILE A 368 -4.32 25.80 -8.41
CA ILE A 368 -5.31 25.25 -9.34
C ILE A 368 -6.71 25.14 -8.74
N ARG A 369 -6.99 25.73 -7.56
CA ARG A 369 -8.29 25.58 -6.88
C ARG A 369 -9.49 25.92 -7.76
N ASN A 370 -9.40 26.98 -8.58
CA ASN A 370 -10.48 27.40 -9.47
C ASN A 370 -10.69 26.41 -10.62
N LEU A 371 -9.61 25.81 -11.11
CA LEU A 371 -9.66 24.77 -12.14
C LEU A 371 -10.27 23.49 -11.55
N ALA A 372 -9.89 23.13 -10.33
CA ALA A 372 -10.44 21.99 -9.59
C ALA A 372 -11.94 22.18 -9.28
N ASP A 373 -12.35 23.38 -8.89
CA ASP A 373 -13.74 23.73 -8.64
C ASP A 373 -14.60 23.58 -9.91
N TRP A 374 -14.11 24.09 -11.04
CA TRP A 374 -14.78 23.93 -12.32
C TRP A 374 -14.85 22.45 -12.76
N LEU A 375 -13.77 21.68 -12.66
CA LEU A 375 -13.80 20.24 -12.99
C LEU A 375 -14.71 19.45 -12.03
N ALA A 376 -14.85 19.87 -10.77
CA ALA A 376 -15.66 19.15 -9.77
C ALA A 376 -17.15 19.48 -9.85
N PHE A 377 -17.51 20.75 -10.12
CA PHE A 377 -18.87 21.27 -9.94
C PHE A 377 -19.38 22.11 -11.11
N GLY A 378 -18.58 22.32 -12.15
CA GLY A 378 -18.94 23.12 -13.31
C GLY A 378 -20.01 22.46 -14.20
N SER A 379 -20.69 23.30 -15.00
CA SER A 379 -21.48 22.86 -16.15
C SER A 379 -20.63 22.96 -17.43
N ASP A 380 -20.71 21.97 -18.32
CA ASP A 380 -19.85 21.84 -19.52
C ASP A 380 -18.36 21.68 -19.21
N VAL A 381 -18.05 20.73 -18.33
CA VAL A 381 -16.67 20.36 -17.98
C VAL A 381 -15.98 19.76 -19.21
N ARG A 382 -14.71 20.11 -19.42
CA ARG A 382 -13.90 19.53 -20.48
C ARG A 382 -12.56 19.06 -19.96
N HIS A 383 -12.13 17.89 -20.41
CA HIS A 383 -10.77 17.41 -20.22
C HIS A 383 -9.87 17.85 -21.36
N LEU A 384 -8.64 18.23 -21.04
CA LEU A 384 -7.64 18.62 -22.03
C LEU A 384 -6.37 17.80 -21.83
N GLU A 385 -6.09 16.94 -22.80
CA GLU A 385 -4.83 16.20 -22.90
C GLU A 385 -3.68 17.16 -23.26
N GLN A 386 -2.53 16.98 -22.63
CA GLN A 386 -1.31 17.77 -22.81
C GLN A 386 -0.85 17.77 -24.27
N GLU A 387 -1.02 16.65 -24.97
CA GLU A 387 -0.62 16.44 -26.37
C GLU A 387 -1.49 17.23 -27.36
N ALA A 388 -2.66 17.72 -26.95
CA ALA A 388 -3.54 18.53 -27.79
C ALA A 388 -3.04 19.98 -27.97
N LEU A 389 -2.01 20.38 -27.22
CA LEU A 389 -1.44 21.72 -27.25
C LEU A 389 0.00 21.73 -27.77
N GLU A 390 0.34 22.82 -28.46
CA GLU A 390 1.71 23.10 -28.86
C GLU A 390 2.54 23.60 -27.66
N PRO A 391 3.81 23.14 -27.52
CA PRO A 391 4.74 23.69 -26.53
C PRO A 391 4.83 25.21 -26.59
N ARG A 392 4.96 25.86 -25.42
CA ARG A 392 5.16 27.31 -25.36
C ARG A 392 6.33 27.67 -24.46
N SER A 393 6.97 28.79 -24.80
CA SER A 393 7.94 29.44 -23.92
C SER A 393 7.28 29.75 -22.58
N VAL A 394 8.00 29.49 -21.50
CA VAL A 394 7.59 29.86 -20.14
C VAL A 394 7.98 31.30 -19.78
N VAL A 395 8.81 31.92 -20.63
CA VAL A 395 9.17 33.33 -20.56
C VAL A 395 8.19 34.14 -21.42
N PRO A 396 7.61 35.24 -20.89
CA PRO A 396 6.83 36.18 -21.70
C PRO A 396 7.67 36.67 -22.89
N ALA A 397 7.05 36.84 -24.06
CA ALA A 397 7.74 37.45 -25.20
C ALA A 397 8.32 38.80 -24.76
N ALA A 398 9.61 39.02 -24.99
CA ALA A 398 10.20 40.33 -24.76
C ALA A 398 9.45 41.33 -25.64
N ASP A 399 8.93 42.39 -25.03
CA ASP A 399 8.34 43.53 -25.76
C ASP A 399 9.45 44.11 -26.64
N HIS A 400 9.50 43.69 -27.90
CA HIS A 400 10.28 44.38 -28.91
C HIS A 400 9.51 45.66 -29.25
N GLY A 401 9.71 46.69 -28.41
CA GLY A 401 9.27 48.04 -28.73
C GLY A 401 9.80 48.42 -30.12
N PRO A 402 8.98 49.06 -30.98
CA PRO A 402 9.44 49.45 -32.31
C PRO A 402 10.57 50.47 -32.13
N GLY A 403 11.73 50.14 -32.73
CA GLY A 403 12.90 51.01 -32.78
C GLY A 403 12.73 52.18 -33.72
#